data_AF-A0A942JHW7-F1
#
_entry.id   AF-A0A942JHW7-F1
#
_cell.length_a   1.000
_cell.length_b   1.000
_cell.length_c   1.000
_cell.angle_alpha   90.00
_cell.angle_beta   90.00
_cell.angle_gamma   90.00
#
_symmetry.space_group_name_H-M   'P 1'
#
loop_
_entity.id
_entity.type
_entity.pdbx_description
1 polymer ?
#
loop_
_entity_poly.entity_id
_entity_poly.type
_entity_poly.pdbx_seq_one_letter_code
_entity_poly.pdbx_strand_id
1 'polypeptide(L)'
;MERRSAFDLFKSEVCHQVKDMGDLDFIVSALESGLVRHYFDKRWYPESLYLLAMVDYLSRENSLPLCREYNDIRSCKLAEPLFPLGIVMADVVMKSSKWKDECMRNAIPEFMRFNIVEGEIRDVI
;
A
#
# COMPACT_ATOMS: atom_id res chain seq x y z
N MET A 1 12.14 15.75 14.02
CA MET A 1 11.72 16.16 12.66
C MET A 1 11.63 14.88 11.84
N GLU A 2 10.43 14.30 11.73
CA GLU A 2 10.24 13.10 10.91
C GLU A 2 10.48 13.47 9.45
N ARG A 3 11.43 12.78 8.80
CA ARG A 3 11.62 12.91 7.35
C ARG A 3 10.63 11.98 6.68
N ARG A 4 9.89 12.51 5.71
CA ARG A 4 9.10 11.69 4.80
C ARG A 4 10.07 10.94 3.88
N SER A 5 10.15 9.63 4.04
CA SER A 5 10.89 8.75 3.14
C SER A 5 10.27 8.80 1.73
N ALA A 6 11.05 8.42 0.71
CA ALA A 6 10.48 8.17 -0.60
C ALA A 6 9.42 7.06 -0.49
N PHE A 7 8.32 7.19 -1.23
CA PHE A 7 7.20 6.27 -1.10
C PHE A 7 7.61 4.81 -1.35
N ASP A 8 8.50 4.52 -2.31
CA ASP A 8 8.99 3.16 -2.54
C ASP A 8 9.77 2.60 -1.33
N LEU A 9 10.56 3.43 -0.65
CA LEU A 9 11.27 3.00 0.57
C LEU A 9 10.26 2.66 1.68
N PHE A 10 9.23 3.50 1.84
CA PHE A 10 8.15 3.24 2.79
C PHE A 10 7.44 1.91 2.50
N LYS A 11 7.14 1.61 1.22
CA LYS A 11 6.53 0.34 0.83
C LYS A 11 7.41 -0.85 1.23
N SER A 12 8.72 -0.78 0.93
CA SER A 12 9.67 -1.83 1.32
C SER A 12 9.73 -2.01 2.83
N GLU A 13 9.80 -0.91 3.60
CA GLU A 13 9.79 -0.96 5.08
C GLU A 13 8.54 -1.67 5.61
N VAL A 14 7.35 -1.35 5.08
CA VAL A 14 6.10 -1.99 5.47
C VAL A 14 6.11 -3.48 5.14
N CYS A 15 6.56 -3.88 3.95
CA CYS A 15 6.64 -5.30 3.59
C CYS A 15 7.62 -6.08 4.48
N HIS A 16 8.78 -5.47 4.83
CA HIS A 16 9.70 -6.06 5.80
C HIS A 16 9.07 -6.22 7.18
N GLN A 17 8.35 -5.20 7.66
CA GLN A 17 7.62 -5.29 8.93
C GLN A 17 6.59 -6.43 8.95
N VAL A 18 5.81 -6.58 7.87
CA VAL A 18 4.86 -7.70 7.75
C VAL A 18 5.59 -9.05 7.76
N LYS A 19 6.73 -9.16 7.07
CA LYS A 19 7.54 -10.39 7.02
C LYS A 19 8.15 -10.74 8.38
N ASP A 20 8.62 -9.74 9.13
CA ASP A 20 9.30 -9.92 10.41
C ASP A 20 8.33 -10.17 11.58
N MET A 21 7.19 -9.47 11.60
CA MET A 21 6.18 -9.57 12.67
C MET A 21 5.13 -10.65 12.38
N GLY A 22 4.87 -10.93 11.10
CA GLY A 22 3.75 -11.74 10.65
C GLY A 22 2.46 -10.94 10.48
N ASP A 23 1.53 -11.51 9.69
CA ASP A 23 0.31 -10.83 9.27
C ASP A 23 -0.54 -10.30 10.43
N LEU A 24 -0.81 -11.14 11.44
CA LEU A 24 -1.72 -10.82 12.55
C LEU A 24 -1.15 -9.72 13.46
N ASP A 25 0.13 -9.85 13.84
CA ASP A 25 0.79 -8.88 14.72
C ASP A 25 0.94 -7.52 14.01
N PHE A 26 1.21 -7.53 12.71
CA PHE A 26 1.21 -6.31 11.91
C PHE A 26 -0.17 -5.64 11.88
N ILE A 27 -1.25 -6.41 11.64
CA ILE A 27 -2.62 -5.86 11.65
C ILE A 27 -2.92 -5.21 13.00
N VAL A 28 -2.67 -5.91 14.11
CA VAL A 28 -2.94 -5.37 15.46
C VAL A 28 -2.13 -4.11 15.69
N SER A 29 -0.83 -4.14 15.42
CA SER A 29 0.07 -2.99 15.58
C SER A 29 -0.37 -1.78 14.74
N ALA A 30 -0.73 -1.99 13.47
CA ALA A 30 -1.18 -0.93 12.58
C ALA A 30 -2.50 -0.30 13.02
N LEU A 31 -3.43 -1.11 13.56
CA LEU A 31 -4.71 -0.62 14.09
C LEU A 31 -4.53 0.13 15.41
N GLU A 32 -3.76 -0.40 16.36
CA GLU A 32 -3.54 0.19 17.68
C GLU A 32 -2.69 1.46 17.64
N SER A 33 -1.69 1.50 16.76
CA SER A 33 -0.81 2.67 16.62
C SER A 33 -1.53 3.90 16.06
N GLY A 34 -2.67 3.73 15.40
CA GLY A 34 -3.40 4.82 14.74
C GLY A 34 -2.63 5.48 13.59
N LEU A 35 -1.56 4.84 13.09
CA LEU A 35 -0.67 5.41 12.07
C LEU A 35 -1.40 5.76 10.78
N VAL A 36 -2.40 4.97 10.38
CA VAL A 36 -3.23 5.24 9.20
C VAL A 36 -3.88 6.63 9.29
N ARG A 37 -4.53 6.94 10.41
CA ARG A 37 -5.18 8.25 10.62
C ARG A 37 -4.15 9.36 10.80
N HIS A 38 -3.06 9.08 11.50
CA HIS A 38 -1.97 10.03 11.68
C HIS A 38 -1.38 10.52 10.34
N TYR A 39 -1.10 9.61 9.41
CA TYR A 39 -0.63 9.96 8.07
C TYR A 39 -1.69 10.67 7.25
N PHE A 40 -2.96 10.29 7.39
CA PHE A 40 -4.07 10.95 6.70
C PHE A 40 -4.19 12.42 7.10
N ASP A 41 -4.15 12.71 8.41
CA ASP A 41 -4.26 14.07 8.94
C ASP A 41 -3.06 14.94 8.55
N LYS A 42 -1.87 14.33 8.44
CA LYS A 42 -0.66 14.97 7.89
C LYS A 42 -0.68 15.16 6.37
N ARG A 43 -1.74 14.72 5.69
CA ARG A 43 -1.89 14.71 4.21
C ARG A 43 -0.85 13.84 3.49
N TRP A 44 -0.30 12.86 4.18
CA TRP A 44 0.56 11.81 3.61
C TRP A 44 -0.35 10.70 3.09
N TYR A 45 -1.17 11.05 2.10
CA TYR A 45 -2.23 10.18 1.59
C TYR A 45 -1.68 8.88 0.99
N PRO A 46 -0.61 8.86 0.17
CA PRO A 46 -0.07 7.61 -0.35
C PRO A 46 0.29 6.62 0.77
N GLU A 47 1.00 7.07 1.80
CA GLU A 47 1.45 6.27 2.93
C GLU A 47 0.28 5.77 3.79
N SER A 48 -0.68 6.66 4.07
CA SER A 48 -1.91 6.33 4.81
C SER A 48 -2.74 5.26 4.09
N LEU A 49 -3.01 5.48 2.80
CA LEU A 49 -3.82 4.57 1.99
C LEU A 49 -3.10 3.25 1.74
N TYR A 50 -1.77 3.26 1.61
CA TYR A 50 -0.97 2.04 1.48
C TYR A 50 -1.04 1.17 2.73
N LEU A 51 -0.88 1.75 3.92
CA LEU A 51 -1.02 0.99 5.17
C LEU A 51 -2.41 0.41 5.34
N LEU A 52 -3.45 1.20 5.04
CA LEU A 52 -4.82 0.72 5.14
C LEU A 52 -5.09 -0.42 4.13
N ALA A 53 -4.59 -0.31 2.91
CA ALA A 53 -4.66 -1.37 1.91
C ALA A 53 -3.94 -2.63 2.36
N MET A 54 -2.76 -2.49 2.98
CA MET A 54 -2.00 -3.61 3.53
C MET A 54 -2.79 -4.31 4.64
N VAL A 55 -3.34 -3.57 5.59
CA VAL A 55 -4.18 -4.13 6.67
C VAL A 55 -5.41 -4.83 6.10
N ASP A 56 -6.09 -4.22 5.12
CA ASP A 56 -7.27 -4.81 4.47
C ASP A 56 -6.90 -6.10 3.70
N TYR A 57 -5.77 -6.10 3.00
CA TYR A 57 -5.24 -7.25 2.27
C TYR A 57 -4.94 -8.41 3.22
N LEU A 58 -4.14 -8.15 4.26
CA LEU A 58 -3.79 -9.17 5.26
C LEU A 58 -5.04 -9.67 6.00
N SER A 59 -6.01 -8.79 6.27
CA SER A 59 -7.28 -9.18 6.88
C SER A 59 -8.05 -10.15 5.98
N ARG A 60 -8.11 -9.90 4.66
CA ARG A 60 -8.74 -10.82 3.71
C ARG A 60 -8.02 -12.17 3.68
N GLU A 61 -6.70 -12.17 3.56
CA GLU A 61 -5.90 -13.40 3.53
C GLU A 61 -6.09 -14.25 4.79
N ASN A 62 -6.31 -13.59 5.94
CA ASN A 62 -6.54 -14.25 7.23
C ASN A 62 -8.03 -14.41 7.60
N SER A 63 -8.96 -14.14 6.67
CA SER A 63 -10.42 -14.22 6.89
C SER A 63 -10.94 -13.40 8.08
N LEU A 64 -10.31 -12.25 8.33
CA LEU A 64 -10.66 -11.32 9.41
C LEU A 64 -11.63 -10.23 8.93
N PRO A 65 -12.54 -9.76 9.80
CA PRO A 65 -13.40 -8.63 9.49
C PRO A 65 -12.59 -7.32 9.45
N LEU A 66 -12.94 -6.43 8.52
CA LEU A 66 -12.30 -5.12 8.39
C LEU A 66 -12.64 -4.19 9.57
N CYS A 67 -11.64 -3.47 10.09
CA CYS A 67 -11.84 -2.47 11.14
C CYS A 67 -12.66 -1.28 10.61
N ARG A 68 -13.83 -1.02 11.21
CA ARG A 68 -14.80 -0.01 10.73
C ARG A 68 -14.34 1.44 10.95
N GLU A 69 -13.36 1.68 11.81
CA GLU A 69 -12.89 3.02 12.17
C GLU A 69 -12.23 3.78 11.02
N TYR A 70 -11.83 3.07 9.98
CA TYR A 70 -11.16 3.63 8.79
C TYR A 70 -12.08 3.70 7.56
N ASN A 71 -13.40 3.49 7.73
CA ASN A 71 -14.35 3.50 6.62
C ASN A 71 -14.43 4.84 5.88
N ASP A 72 -14.22 5.95 6.58
CA ASP A 72 -14.06 7.28 6.01
C ASP A 72 -12.87 7.32 5.04
N ILE A 73 -11.70 6.82 5.47
CA ILE A 73 -10.49 6.78 4.64
C ILE A 73 -10.64 5.79 3.48
N ARG A 74 -11.34 4.66 3.67
CA ARG A 74 -11.66 3.69 2.60
C ARG A 74 -12.56 4.24 1.49
N SER A 75 -13.21 5.38 1.72
CA SER A 75 -14.00 6.08 0.70
C SER A 75 -13.15 7.04 -0.15
N CYS A 76 -11.91 7.31 0.27
CA CYS A 76 -10.96 8.12 -0.47
C CYS A 76 -10.15 7.27 -1.46
N LYS A 77 -9.57 7.93 -2.47
CA LYS A 77 -8.61 7.35 -3.41
C LYS A 77 -7.68 8.43 -3.95
N LEU A 78 -6.51 8.06 -4.45
CA LEU A 78 -5.63 9.01 -5.13
C LEU A 78 -6.24 9.45 -6.47
N ALA A 79 -5.94 10.67 -6.91
CA ALA A 79 -6.46 11.21 -8.16
C ALA A 79 -5.92 10.45 -9.39
N GLU A 80 -4.64 10.06 -9.34
CA GLU A 80 -3.95 9.32 -10.39
C GLU A 80 -3.40 7.99 -9.85
N PRO A 81 -3.33 6.94 -10.68
CA PRO A 81 -2.71 5.66 -10.30
C PRO A 81 -1.22 5.84 -10.01
N LEU A 82 -0.82 5.42 -8.81
CA LEU A 82 0.55 5.40 -8.36
C LEU A 82 1.18 4.06 -8.72
N PHE A 83 2.15 4.08 -9.63
CA PHE A 83 2.89 2.90 -10.07
C PHE A 83 4.19 2.72 -9.29
N PRO A 84 4.68 1.48 -9.15
CA PRO A 84 6.02 1.23 -8.62
C PRO A 84 7.07 1.93 -9.48
N LEU A 85 8.08 2.54 -8.85
CA LEU A 85 9.10 3.31 -9.56
C LEU A 85 9.85 2.47 -10.61
N GLY A 86 10.09 1.19 -10.35
CA GLY A 86 10.71 0.27 -11.30
C GLY A 86 9.96 0.18 -12.63
N ILE A 87 8.62 0.16 -12.58
CA ILE A 87 7.76 0.11 -13.78
C ILE A 87 7.77 1.45 -14.51
N VAL A 88 7.70 2.56 -13.76
CA VAL A 88 7.79 3.90 -14.35
C VAL A 88 9.12 4.08 -15.10
N MET A 89 10.23 3.61 -14.52
CA MET A 89 11.53 3.66 -15.17
C MET A 89 11.62 2.74 -16.40
N ALA A 90 11.10 1.50 -16.31
CA ALA A 90 11.08 0.56 -17.42
C ALA A 90 10.30 1.12 -18.63
N ASP A 91 9.13 1.73 -18.39
CA ASP A 91 8.32 2.40 -19.42
C ASP A 91 9.08 3.52 -20.14
N VAL A 92 9.80 4.36 -19.38
CA VAL A 92 10.59 5.47 -19.94
C VAL A 92 11.72 4.94 -20.82
N VAL A 93 12.43 3.92 -20.36
CA VAL A 93 13.55 3.30 -21.11
C VAL A 93 13.04 2.57 -22.35
N MET A 94 11.96 1.81 -22.23
CA MET A 94 11.43 0.98 -23.31
C MET A 94 10.45 1.71 -24.24
N LYS A 95 10.03 2.95 -23.92
CA LYS A 95 9.01 3.73 -24.64
C LYS A 95 7.73 2.93 -24.93
N SER A 96 7.32 2.07 -24.00
CA SER A 96 6.21 1.13 -24.16
C SER A 96 5.41 1.08 -22.88
N SER A 97 4.08 1.23 -22.95
CA SER A 97 3.17 1.18 -21.80
C SER A 97 2.75 -0.24 -21.38
N LYS A 98 3.26 -1.27 -22.06
CA LYS A 98 2.88 -2.68 -21.81
C LYS A 98 3.03 -3.10 -20.35
N TRP A 99 4.08 -2.62 -19.69
CA TRP A 99 4.38 -2.98 -18.31
C TRP A 99 3.35 -2.39 -17.33
N LYS A 100 2.89 -1.15 -17.56
CA LYS A 100 1.79 -0.57 -16.77
C LYS A 100 0.49 -1.36 -16.91
N ASP A 101 0.14 -1.77 -18.12
CA ASP A 101 -1.09 -2.54 -18.38
C ASP A 101 -1.06 -3.92 -17.74
N GLU A 102 0.12 -4.54 -17.64
CA GLU A 102 0.33 -5.79 -16.93
C GLU A 102 0.26 -5.62 -15.42
N CYS A 103 0.92 -4.60 -14.87
CA CYS A 103 0.85 -4.31 -13.44
C CYS A 103 -0.57 -4.00 -12.97
N MET A 104 -1.35 -3.24 -13.74
CA MET A 104 -2.75 -2.99 -13.39
C MET A 104 -3.59 -4.28 -13.35
N ARG A 105 -3.31 -5.25 -14.22
CA ARG A 105 -4.04 -6.52 -14.27
C ARG A 105 -3.69 -7.44 -13.09
N ASN A 106 -2.44 -7.39 -12.64
CA ASN A 106 -1.95 -8.22 -11.54
C ASN A 106 -2.05 -7.53 -10.18
N ALA A 107 -2.50 -6.27 -10.13
CA ALA A 107 -2.51 -5.52 -8.90
C ALA A 107 -3.59 -6.01 -7.93
N ILE A 108 -3.22 -5.98 -6.65
CA ILE A 108 -4.02 -6.47 -5.54
C ILE A 108 -5.23 -5.53 -5.37
N PRO A 109 -6.47 -6.07 -5.30
CA PRO A 109 -7.70 -5.28 -5.29
C PRO A 109 -7.74 -4.20 -4.19
N GLU A 110 -7.20 -4.51 -3.01
CA GLU A 110 -7.16 -3.61 -1.86
C GLU A 110 -6.31 -2.36 -2.12
N PHE A 111 -5.20 -2.50 -2.84
CA PHE A 111 -4.33 -1.39 -3.22
C PHE A 111 -4.91 -0.64 -4.42
N MET A 112 -5.42 -1.37 -5.41
CA MET A 112 -6.03 -0.77 -6.60
C MET A 112 -7.24 0.10 -6.29
N ARG A 113 -8.01 -0.25 -5.25
CA ARG A 113 -9.10 0.58 -4.73
C ARG A 113 -8.66 2.02 -4.43
N PHE A 114 -7.42 2.20 -3.98
CA PHE A 114 -6.84 3.49 -3.66
C PHE A 114 -6.04 4.12 -4.80
N ASN A 115 -6.11 3.55 -6.01
CA ASN A 115 -5.24 3.91 -7.13
C ASN A 115 -3.75 3.65 -6.81
N ILE A 116 -3.43 2.62 -6.04
CA ILE A 116 -2.05 2.17 -5.82
C ILE A 116 -1.87 0.84 -6.57
N VAL A 117 -0.95 0.82 -7.53
CA VAL A 117 -0.67 -0.37 -8.32
C VAL A 117 0.40 -1.18 -7.58
N GLU A 118 -0.04 -2.17 -6.82
CA GLU A 118 0.85 -3.06 -6.06
C GLU A 118 0.45 -4.51 -6.32
N GLY A 119 1.42 -5.35 -6.71
CA GLY A 119 1.18 -6.74 -7.10
C GLY A 119 2.06 -7.76 -6.39
N GLU A 120 3.16 -7.32 -5.78
CA GLU A 120 4.21 -8.20 -5.25
C GLU A 120 4.56 -7.81 -3.80
N ILE A 121 3.72 -8.22 -2.85
CA ILE A 121 3.94 -7.92 -1.42
C ILE A 121 4.76 -9.02 -0.74
N ARG A 122 4.64 -10.27 -1.20
CA ARG A 122 5.23 -11.45 -0.54
C ARG A 122 6.57 -11.90 -1.14
N ASP A 123 6.92 -11.46 -2.35
CA ASP A 123 8.17 -11.81 -3.04
C ASP A 123 9.32 -10.82 -2.76
N VAL A 124 9.40 -10.27 -1.55
CA VAL A 124 10.53 -9.42 -1.15
C VAL A 124 11.74 -10.32 -0.84
N ILE A 125 12.65 -10.43 -1.81
CA ILE A 125 13.94 -11.16 -1.74
C ILE A 125 14.97 -10.33 -0.99
#